data_AF-A0A954F270-F1
#
_entry.id   AF-A0A954F270-F1
#
_cell.length_a   1.000
_cell.length_b   1.000
_cell.length_c   1.000
_cell.angle_alpha   90.00
_cell.angle_beta   90.00
_cell.angle_gamma   90.00
#
_symmetry.space_group_name_H-M   'P 1'
#
loop_
_entity.id
_entity.type
_entity.pdbx_description
1 polymer ?
#
loop_
_entity_poly.entity_id
_entity_poly.type
_entity_poly.pdbx_seq_one_letter_code
_entity_poly.pdbx_strand_id
1 'polypeptide(L)'
;MPTTLTHLLLALCLVLPHRTPLSRAEEVEEFYDSGEIHLRYEVNEEGQKHGTYFEFAEDGTLLVQARYAADALDGRELRFFPSGKRHIVANWQKGLLHGRFDRYYENGRSDLSTGYKKGVESGKYTKSSEDGKWVMKASHKDGLLDGALKVTDHGKTLSDQKWKAGIPVEIDGIEPFPRKRDELLQELLATWKAPEDASETTPMDLERAAALRRLQTYRALCRLRYDDLELVPEWNDLCEAASIVCRALGRITHTPEDPGTVEPEIYQKGVIGAKNSNLSMGVGLARSVDSYMDDSDQSNIARVGHRRWCLNPTLKRTGFGKADAFSAMWSMDSSGKGARKLDAVLYPPPGYVPVEMFARSAAWSIVPLSGSLPKESKIHITLQPLGEFYLPEGQPLKVDTLHVAGSGVGAGPALIFRSDNLEVAPGKRYRCQVQYDGDRAPTYDYLVEFVTEPELICR
;
A
#
# COMPACT_ATOMS: atom_id res chain seq x y z
N MET A 1 -8.19 -39.08 -96.92
CA MET A 1 -7.05 -38.75 -97.80
C MET A 1 -7.38 -37.45 -98.54
N PRO A 2 -6.43 -36.58 -98.88
CA PRO A 2 -5.27 -36.12 -98.08
C PRO A 2 -4.99 -34.59 -98.20
N THR A 3 -4.05 -34.10 -97.35
CA THR A 3 -3.02 -33.03 -97.59
C THR A 3 -3.47 -31.59 -97.91
N THR A 4 -2.92 -30.49 -97.37
CA THR A 4 -1.51 -30.07 -97.11
C THR A 4 -1.48 -29.02 -95.96
N LEU A 5 -0.73 -29.18 -94.86
CA LEU A 5 0.66 -28.75 -94.59
C LEU A 5 1.03 -27.31 -95.02
N THR A 6 1.20 -26.41 -94.04
CA THR A 6 2.01 -25.18 -94.16
C THR A 6 2.76 -24.97 -92.85
N HIS A 7 4.09 -24.83 -92.93
CA HIS A 7 5.01 -24.82 -91.80
C HIS A 7 4.85 -23.58 -90.90
N LEU A 8 4.69 -23.82 -89.59
CA LEU A 8 4.83 -22.82 -88.53
C LEU A 8 6.27 -22.86 -88.02
N LEU A 9 7.00 -21.76 -88.18
CA LEU A 9 8.36 -21.59 -87.66
C LEU A 9 8.29 -21.26 -86.17
N LEU A 10 8.90 -22.14 -85.36
CA LEU A 10 9.16 -21.92 -83.93
C LEU A 10 10.25 -20.85 -83.77
N ALA A 11 9.94 -19.72 -83.13
CA ALA A 11 10.93 -18.83 -82.55
C ALA A 11 10.79 -18.90 -81.02
N LEU A 12 11.68 -19.66 -80.39
CA LEU A 12 11.81 -19.79 -78.94
C LEU A 12 12.48 -18.52 -78.40
N CYS A 13 11.72 -17.50 -78.03
CA CYS A 13 12.23 -16.36 -77.28
C CYS A 13 12.34 -16.76 -75.79
N LEU A 14 13.57 -16.99 -75.34
CA LEU A 14 13.94 -17.02 -73.93
C LEU A 14 13.57 -15.69 -73.26
N VAL A 15 12.48 -15.68 -72.49
CA VAL A 15 12.19 -14.61 -71.54
C VAL A 15 13.09 -14.84 -70.34
N LEU A 16 14.23 -14.14 -70.29
CA LEU A 16 14.99 -14.00 -69.07
C LEU A 16 14.15 -13.18 -68.07
N PRO A 17 14.02 -13.61 -66.80
CA PRO A 17 13.33 -12.81 -65.80
C PRO A 17 14.11 -11.50 -65.61
N HIS A 18 13.45 -10.37 -65.83
CA HIS A 18 13.95 -9.07 -65.41
C HIS A 18 14.21 -9.14 -63.90
N ARG A 19 15.49 -9.09 -63.52
CA ARG A 19 15.87 -8.74 -62.16
C ARG A 19 15.47 -7.29 -61.96
N THR A 20 14.41 -7.05 -61.19
CA THR A 20 14.18 -5.76 -60.56
C THR A 20 15.47 -5.36 -59.83
N PRO A 21 16.01 -4.15 -60.06
CA PRO A 21 17.12 -3.68 -59.26
C PRO A 21 16.65 -3.59 -57.80
N LEU A 22 17.43 -4.11 -56.86
CA LEU A 22 17.26 -3.76 -55.45
C LEU A 22 17.37 -2.24 -55.35
N SER A 23 16.33 -1.58 -54.83
CA SER A 23 16.37 -0.14 -54.58
C SER A 23 17.50 0.15 -53.59
N ARG A 24 18.35 1.11 -53.96
CA ARG A 24 19.51 1.51 -53.16
C ARG A 24 19.00 2.51 -52.13
N ALA A 25 19.11 2.18 -50.84
CA ALA A 25 18.87 3.15 -49.78
C ALA A 25 19.76 4.39 -50.00
N GLU A 26 19.17 5.57 -49.91
CA GLU A 26 19.89 6.85 -50.01
C GLU A 26 20.43 7.22 -48.64
N GLU A 27 21.69 7.67 -48.56
CA GLU A 27 22.35 8.05 -47.32
C GLU A 27 22.29 9.56 -47.15
N VAL A 28 21.84 10.02 -45.98
CA VAL A 28 21.68 11.42 -45.60
C VAL A 28 22.65 11.72 -44.45
N GLU A 29 23.36 12.83 -44.55
CA GLU A 29 24.24 13.36 -43.49
C GLU A 29 23.78 14.77 -43.09
N GLU A 30 23.74 15.02 -41.79
CA GLU A 30 23.50 16.35 -41.21
C GLU A 30 24.70 16.72 -40.34
N PHE A 31 25.11 17.99 -40.37
CA PHE A 31 26.35 18.48 -39.76
C PHE A 31 26.07 19.52 -38.67
N TYR A 32 26.97 19.62 -37.70
CA TYR A 32 27.06 20.75 -36.80
C TYR A 32 27.57 22.00 -37.53
N ASP A 33 27.43 23.17 -36.90
CA ASP A 33 27.99 24.43 -37.41
C ASP A 33 29.52 24.37 -37.59
N SER A 34 30.20 23.54 -36.80
CA SER A 34 31.63 23.24 -36.91
C SER A 34 32.00 22.44 -38.16
N GLY A 35 31.03 21.83 -38.84
CA GLY A 35 31.23 20.96 -40.00
C GLY A 35 31.44 19.49 -39.65
N GLU A 36 31.45 19.13 -38.37
CA GLU A 36 31.47 17.73 -37.92
C GLU A 36 30.11 17.08 -38.12
N ILE A 37 30.08 15.77 -38.38
CA ILE A 37 28.83 15.04 -38.62
C ILE A 37 28.02 15.00 -37.32
N HIS A 38 26.77 15.41 -37.38
CA HIS A 38 25.79 15.26 -36.31
C HIS A 38 24.99 13.96 -36.49
N LEU A 39 24.40 13.75 -37.66
CA LEU A 39 23.58 12.58 -37.98
C LEU A 39 24.02 11.94 -39.29
N ARG A 40 23.92 10.61 -39.36
CA ARG A 40 24.06 9.83 -40.60
C ARG A 40 23.00 8.74 -40.64
N TYR A 41 22.16 8.71 -41.67
CA TYR A 41 21.08 7.72 -41.76
C TYR A 41 20.67 7.40 -43.19
N GLU A 42 20.03 6.25 -43.35
CA GLU A 42 19.48 5.80 -44.63
C GLU A 42 17.97 6.13 -44.75
N VAL A 43 17.51 6.46 -45.95
CA VAL A 43 16.08 6.66 -46.29
C VAL A 43 15.62 5.73 -47.43
N ASN A 44 14.33 5.40 -47.42
CA ASN A 44 13.66 4.68 -48.51
C ASN A 44 13.19 5.64 -49.62
N GLU A 45 12.55 5.08 -50.67
CA GLU A 45 12.03 5.85 -51.81
C GLU A 45 10.97 6.91 -51.43
N GLU A 46 10.38 6.79 -50.24
CA GLU A 46 9.36 7.71 -49.72
C GLU A 46 9.98 8.80 -48.82
N GLY A 47 11.31 8.81 -48.67
CA GLY A 47 12.04 9.75 -47.81
C GLY A 47 11.98 9.41 -46.32
N GLN A 48 11.49 8.22 -45.95
CA GLN A 48 11.39 7.75 -44.57
C GLN A 48 12.68 7.04 -44.15
N LYS A 49 13.10 7.19 -42.90
CA LYS A 49 14.25 6.48 -42.34
C LYS A 49 14.10 4.96 -42.50
N HIS A 50 15.07 4.33 -43.12
CA HIS A 50 15.07 2.89 -43.40
C HIS A 50 16.51 2.38 -43.52
N GLY A 51 16.93 1.48 -42.64
CA GLY A 51 18.32 1.00 -42.59
C GLY A 51 19.02 1.45 -41.32
N THR A 52 20.32 1.74 -41.41
CA THR A 52 21.12 2.16 -40.26
C THR A 52 20.99 3.65 -39.97
N TYR A 53 21.05 4.01 -38.69
CA TYR A 53 21.04 5.38 -38.19
C TYR A 53 22.17 5.55 -37.17
N PHE A 54 22.89 6.67 -37.26
CA PHE A 54 23.95 7.07 -36.36
C PHE A 54 23.77 8.53 -35.94
N GLU A 55 24.08 8.79 -34.67
CA GLU A 55 24.13 10.13 -34.08
C GLU A 55 25.46 10.29 -33.36
N PHE A 56 26.12 11.43 -33.58
CA PHE A 56 27.45 11.72 -33.07
C PHE A 56 27.45 13.02 -32.26
N ALA A 57 28.29 13.07 -31.23
CA ALA A 57 28.65 14.32 -30.57
C ALA A 57 29.55 15.16 -31.48
N GLU A 58 29.69 16.44 -31.17
CA GLU A 58 30.51 17.37 -31.95
C GLU A 58 32.01 16.99 -31.98
N ASP A 59 32.49 16.23 -30.99
CA ASP A 59 33.86 15.68 -30.98
C ASP A 59 34.02 14.37 -31.79
N GLY A 60 32.98 13.95 -32.51
CA GLY A 60 32.92 12.70 -33.28
C GLY A 60 32.58 11.45 -32.48
N THR A 61 32.32 11.56 -31.17
CA THR A 61 31.93 10.42 -30.34
C THR A 61 30.55 9.88 -30.77
N LEU A 62 30.45 8.58 -31.04
CA LEU A 62 29.17 7.94 -31.35
C LEU A 62 28.24 7.93 -30.13
N LEU A 63 27.07 8.55 -30.24
CA LEU A 63 26.06 8.63 -29.18
C LEU A 63 24.94 7.61 -29.36
N VAL A 64 24.47 7.40 -30.60
CA VAL A 64 23.39 6.47 -30.91
C VAL A 64 23.69 5.69 -32.17
N GLN A 65 23.43 4.38 -32.15
CA GLN A 65 23.34 3.55 -33.34
C GLN A 65 22.00 2.80 -33.31
N ALA A 66 21.20 2.91 -34.36
CA ALA A 66 19.88 2.30 -34.42
C ALA A 66 19.58 1.71 -35.81
N ARG A 67 18.48 0.96 -35.90
CA ARG A 67 17.91 0.50 -37.16
C ARG A 67 16.47 0.97 -37.28
N TYR A 68 16.13 1.46 -38.46
CA TYR A 68 14.81 1.93 -38.81
C TYR A 68 14.21 1.11 -39.96
N ALA A 69 12.89 1.02 -39.98
CA ALA A 69 12.10 0.54 -41.10
C ALA A 69 10.89 1.46 -41.26
N ALA A 70 10.91 2.32 -42.29
CA ALA A 70 9.84 3.27 -42.58
C ALA A 70 9.52 4.16 -41.35
N ASP A 71 10.52 4.91 -40.88
CA ASP A 71 10.51 5.80 -39.71
C ASP A 71 10.27 5.14 -38.34
N ALA A 72 9.97 3.84 -38.29
CA ALA A 72 9.85 3.10 -37.04
C ALA A 72 11.17 2.40 -36.67
N LEU A 73 11.57 2.45 -35.39
CA LEU A 73 12.66 1.63 -34.89
C LEU A 73 12.35 0.14 -35.09
N ASP A 74 13.23 -0.58 -35.77
CA ASP A 74 13.09 -2.01 -36.05
C ASP A 74 14.46 -2.70 -36.06
N GLY A 75 14.72 -3.46 -35.00
CA GLY A 75 16.01 -4.08 -34.72
C GLY A 75 16.70 -3.50 -33.48
N ARG A 76 18.02 -3.56 -33.47
CA ARG A 76 18.83 -3.23 -32.29
C ARG A 76 19.16 -1.73 -32.25
N GLU A 77 19.01 -1.15 -31.07
CA GLU A 77 19.48 0.19 -30.72
C GLU A 77 20.60 0.08 -29.68
N LEU A 78 21.64 0.89 -29.86
CA LEU A 78 22.75 1.09 -28.96
C LEU A 78 22.82 2.58 -28.64
N ARG A 79 22.90 2.92 -27.35
CA ARG A 79 23.23 4.28 -26.91
C ARG A 79 24.49 4.25 -26.08
N PHE A 80 25.28 5.31 -26.17
CA PHE A 80 26.56 5.44 -25.49
C PHE A 80 26.56 6.69 -24.60
N PHE A 81 27.36 6.64 -23.54
CA PHE A 81 27.72 7.82 -22.76
C PHE A 81 28.70 8.69 -23.56
N PRO A 82 28.87 9.98 -23.19
CA PRO A 82 29.92 10.83 -23.76
C PRO A 82 31.32 10.23 -23.62
N SER A 83 31.56 9.36 -22.64
CA SER A 83 32.81 8.61 -22.51
C SER A 83 33.00 7.49 -23.55
N GLY A 84 32.05 7.27 -24.46
CA GLY A 84 32.04 6.19 -25.46
C GLY A 84 31.65 4.82 -24.89
N LYS A 85 31.37 4.71 -23.59
CA LYS A 85 30.92 3.46 -22.96
C LYS A 85 29.44 3.21 -23.26
N ARG A 86 29.05 1.93 -23.30
CA ARG A 86 27.63 1.56 -23.52
C ARG A 86 26.77 2.11 -22.39
N HIS A 87 25.67 2.72 -22.77
CA HIS A 87 24.63 3.18 -21.87
C HIS A 87 23.39 2.28 -21.98
N ILE A 88 22.87 2.08 -23.19
CA ILE A 88 21.65 1.29 -23.43
C ILE A 88 21.86 0.32 -24.59
N VAL A 89 21.30 -0.88 -24.47
CA VAL A 89 21.10 -1.84 -25.54
C VAL A 89 19.61 -2.20 -25.55
N ALA A 90 18.89 -1.81 -26.59
CA ALA A 90 17.47 -2.08 -26.72
C ALA A 90 17.16 -2.85 -28.03
N ASN A 91 16.10 -3.64 -28.01
CA ASN A 91 15.59 -4.30 -29.20
C ASN A 91 14.18 -3.79 -29.48
N TRP A 92 13.93 -3.47 -30.74
CA TRP A 92 12.70 -2.85 -31.23
C TRP A 92 12.08 -3.72 -32.32
N GLN A 93 10.76 -3.69 -32.40
CA GLN A 93 10.00 -4.28 -33.50
C GLN A 93 8.83 -3.34 -33.79
N LYS A 94 8.78 -2.79 -35.01
CA LYS A 94 7.72 -1.84 -35.44
C LYS A 94 7.50 -0.69 -34.45
N GLY A 95 8.60 -0.07 -33.99
CA GLY A 95 8.58 1.06 -33.06
C GLY A 95 8.27 0.73 -31.60
N LEU A 96 8.09 -0.56 -31.26
CA LEU A 96 7.83 -1.01 -29.88
C LEU A 96 9.02 -1.81 -29.35
N LEU A 97 9.37 -1.63 -28.07
CA LEU A 97 10.36 -2.48 -27.41
C LEU A 97 9.93 -3.94 -27.48
N HIS A 98 10.82 -4.79 -27.98
CA HIS A 98 10.56 -6.22 -28.16
C HIS A 98 11.87 -7.01 -28.05
N GLY A 99 11.98 -7.84 -27.01
CA GLY A 99 13.17 -8.59 -26.67
C GLY A 99 13.95 -7.96 -25.52
N ARG A 100 15.26 -8.18 -25.50
CA ARG A 100 16.13 -7.79 -24.38
C ARG A 100 16.34 -6.27 -24.34
N PHE A 101 16.33 -5.71 -23.14
CA PHE A 101 16.74 -4.35 -22.84
C PHE A 101 17.78 -4.37 -21.73
N ASP A 102 18.94 -3.77 -21.96
CA ASP A 102 19.99 -3.61 -20.97
C ASP A 102 20.34 -2.12 -20.82
N ARG A 103 20.53 -1.70 -19.58
CA ARG A 103 21.07 -0.40 -19.22
C ARG A 103 22.30 -0.58 -18.32
N TYR A 104 23.28 0.28 -18.52
CA TYR A 104 24.56 0.23 -17.83
C TYR A 104 24.86 1.55 -17.16
N TYR A 105 25.57 1.50 -16.04
CA TYR A 105 26.20 2.68 -15.44
C TYR A 105 27.43 3.09 -16.24
N GLU A 106 27.87 4.35 -16.10
CA GLU A 106 29.06 4.84 -16.81
C GLU A 106 30.36 4.16 -16.34
N ASN A 107 30.35 3.53 -15.16
CA ASN A 107 31.44 2.65 -14.73
C ASN A 107 31.50 1.31 -15.49
N GLY A 108 30.52 1.02 -16.36
CA GLY A 108 30.41 -0.19 -17.18
C GLY A 108 29.65 -1.35 -16.53
N ARG A 109 29.21 -1.22 -15.28
CA ARG A 109 28.41 -2.23 -14.59
C ARG A 109 26.97 -2.23 -15.09
N SER A 110 26.33 -3.39 -15.02
CA SER A 110 24.91 -3.53 -15.36
C SER A 110 24.06 -2.78 -14.33
N ASP A 111 23.23 -1.86 -14.79
CA ASP A 111 22.17 -1.24 -13.99
C ASP A 111 20.92 -2.11 -14.05
N LEU A 112 20.38 -2.29 -15.25
CA LEU A 112 19.12 -2.98 -15.50
C LEU A 112 19.28 -3.96 -16.66
N SER A 113 18.72 -5.16 -16.51
CA SER A 113 18.52 -6.09 -17.60
C SER A 113 17.11 -6.65 -17.51
N THR A 114 16.30 -6.43 -18.54
CA THR A 114 14.89 -6.85 -18.59
C THR A 114 14.50 -7.31 -20.00
N GLY A 115 13.29 -7.85 -20.13
CA GLY A 115 12.68 -8.20 -21.41
C GLY A 115 11.41 -7.40 -21.65
N TYR A 116 11.14 -7.10 -22.93
CA TYR A 116 9.90 -6.48 -23.38
C TYR A 116 9.19 -7.35 -24.41
N LYS A 117 7.86 -7.31 -24.43
CA LYS A 117 7.02 -7.90 -25.46
C LYS A 117 5.98 -6.88 -25.89
N LYS A 118 6.14 -6.34 -27.11
CA LYS A 118 5.24 -5.32 -27.69
C LYS A 118 5.10 -4.09 -26.78
N GLY A 119 6.23 -3.59 -26.27
CA GLY A 119 6.29 -2.40 -25.41
C GLY A 119 6.04 -2.66 -23.92
N VAL A 120 5.65 -3.87 -23.52
CA VAL A 120 5.33 -4.22 -22.13
C VAL A 120 6.42 -5.07 -21.51
N GLU A 121 6.85 -4.76 -20.28
CA GLU A 121 7.84 -5.55 -19.56
C GLU A 121 7.36 -6.99 -19.33
N SER A 122 8.21 -7.95 -19.66
CA SER A 122 7.90 -9.37 -19.62
C SER A 122 9.16 -10.22 -19.50
N GLY A 123 9.13 -11.16 -18.56
CA GLY A 123 10.21 -12.12 -18.32
C GLY A 123 11.14 -11.68 -17.19
N LYS A 124 12.40 -12.11 -17.29
CA LYS A 124 13.40 -11.89 -16.24
C LYS A 124 13.73 -10.41 -16.13
N TYR A 125 13.84 -9.95 -14.89
CA TYR A 125 14.25 -8.61 -14.52
C TYR A 125 15.43 -8.71 -13.57
N THR A 126 16.48 -7.91 -13.80
CA THR A 126 17.62 -7.81 -12.90
C THR A 126 18.02 -6.35 -12.78
N LYS A 127 18.06 -5.82 -11.55
CA LYS A 127 18.55 -4.48 -11.24
C LYS A 127 19.70 -4.58 -10.24
N SER A 128 20.74 -3.80 -10.41
CA SER A 128 21.90 -3.79 -9.50
C SER A 128 22.25 -2.37 -9.10
N SER A 129 22.84 -2.19 -7.93
CA SER A 129 23.37 -0.89 -7.54
C SER A 129 24.63 -0.54 -8.33
N GLU A 130 24.88 0.76 -8.49
CA GLU A 130 26.08 1.27 -9.17
C GLU A 130 27.37 0.80 -8.48
N ASP A 131 27.37 0.79 -7.14
CA ASP A 131 28.47 0.30 -6.33
C ASP A 131 28.58 -1.23 -6.30
N GLY A 132 27.63 -1.95 -6.90
CA GLY A 132 27.61 -3.40 -7.06
C GLY A 132 27.33 -4.17 -5.77
N LYS A 133 26.97 -3.47 -4.69
CA LYS A 133 26.68 -4.09 -3.39
C LYS A 133 25.44 -4.98 -3.45
N TRP A 134 24.34 -4.47 -4.03
CA TRP A 134 23.09 -5.22 -4.10
C TRP A 134 22.64 -5.53 -5.53
N VAL A 135 21.96 -6.67 -5.65
CA VAL A 135 21.33 -7.16 -6.88
C VAL A 135 19.91 -7.63 -6.55
N MET A 136 18.93 -7.12 -7.30
CA MET A 136 17.55 -7.57 -7.30
C MET A 136 17.28 -8.38 -8.56
N LYS A 137 16.69 -9.56 -8.40
CA LYS A 137 16.19 -10.40 -9.49
C LYS A 137 14.70 -10.58 -9.31
N ALA A 138 13.94 -10.40 -10.38
CA ALA A 138 12.49 -10.55 -10.39
C ALA A 138 12.01 -11.15 -11.72
N SER A 139 10.71 -11.40 -11.80
CA SER A 139 10.02 -11.79 -13.01
C SER A 139 8.80 -10.90 -13.21
N HIS A 140 8.62 -10.41 -14.44
CA HIS A 140 7.46 -9.64 -14.85
C HIS A 140 6.60 -10.44 -15.82
N LYS A 141 5.30 -10.26 -15.73
CA LYS A 141 4.32 -10.75 -16.70
C LYS A 141 3.31 -9.65 -16.95
N ASP A 142 3.10 -9.30 -18.22
CA ASP A 142 2.15 -8.27 -18.64
C ASP A 142 2.38 -6.92 -17.90
N GLY A 143 3.65 -6.58 -17.65
CA GLY A 143 4.06 -5.34 -16.99
C GLY A 143 4.00 -5.37 -15.46
N LEU A 144 3.57 -6.48 -14.86
CA LEU A 144 3.42 -6.62 -13.41
C LEU A 144 4.41 -7.64 -12.85
N LEU A 145 4.85 -7.47 -11.60
CA LEU A 145 5.63 -8.50 -10.91
C LEU A 145 4.81 -9.79 -10.79
N ASP A 146 5.34 -10.90 -11.32
CA ASP A 146 4.70 -12.21 -11.25
C ASP A 146 5.79 -13.30 -11.12
N GLY A 147 5.83 -13.93 -9.95
CA GLY A 147 6.83 -14.92 -9.57
C GLY A 147 7.71 -14.45 -8.39
N ALA A 148 8.93 -14.98 -8.34
CA ALA A 148 9.87 -14.67 -7.26
C ALA A 148 10.56 -13.31 -7.48
N LEU A 149 10.71 -12.55 -6.41
CA LEU A 149 11.61 -11.40 -6.31
C LEU A 149 12.63 -11.70 -5.20
N LYS A 150 13.91 -11.55 -5.51
CA LYS A 150 15.01 -11.78 -4.57
C LYS A 150 16.00 -10.65 -4.60
N VAL A 151 16.35 -10.13 -3.43
CA VAL A 151 17.40 -9.12 -3.26
C VAL A 151 18.54 -9.71 -2.45
N THR A 152 19.75 -9.55 -2.97
CA THR A 152 20.99 -9.99 -2.32
C THR A 152 21.97 -8.83 -2.20
N ASP A 153 22.65 -8.72 -1.07
CA ASP A 153 23.73 -7.78 -0.81
C ASP A 153 25.01 -8.55 -0.42
N HIS A 154 26.08 -8.39 -1.20
CA HIS A 154 27.32 -9.18 -1.09
C HIS A 154 27.09 -10.70 -0.94
N GLY A 155 26.08 -11.24 -1.64
CA GLY A 155 25.71 -12.66 -1.60
C GLY A 155 24.82 -13.08 -0.43
N LYS A 156 24.58 -12.20 0.56
CA LYS A 156 23.59 -12.42 1.62
C LYS A 156 22.21 -12.06 1.08
N THR A 157 21.21 -12.93 1.28
CA THR A 157 19.82 -12.59 0.95
C THR A 157 19.33 -11.50 1.91
N LEU A 158 18.94 -10.35 1.35
CA LEU A 158 18.27 -9.27 2.07
C LEU A 158 16.77 -9.47 2.09
N SER A 159 16.18 -9.92 0.98
CA SER A 159 14.75 -10.21 0.91
C SER A 159 14.45 -11.32 -0.09
N ASP A 160 13.43 -12.12 0.23
CA ASP A 160 12.88 -13.18 -0.60
C ASP A 160 11.35 -13.07 -0.63
N GLN A 161 10.80 -12.90 -1.82
CA GLN A 161 9.40 -12.50 -1.99
C GLN A 161 8.73 -13.29 -3.11
N LYS A 162 7.41 -13.45 -2.99
CA LYS A 162 6.55 -14.04 -4.02
C LYS A 162 5.47 -13.06 -4.40
N TRP A 163 5.28 -12.86 -5.69
CA TRP A 163 4.35 -11.91 -6.26
C TRP A 163 3.41 -12.60 -7.24
N LYS A 164 2.17 -12.12 -7.32
CA LYS A 164 1.18 -12.57 -8.29
C LYS A 164 0.48 -11.35 -8.87
N ALA A 165 0.62 -11.15 -10.18
CA ALA A 165 0.00 -10.02 -10.89
C ALA A 165 0.17 -8.66 -10.16
N GLY A 166 1.39 -8.37 -9.69
CA GLY A 166 1.72 -7.11 -9.01
C GLY A 166 1.35 -7.04 -7.53
N ILE A 167 0.73 -8.09 -6.97
CA ILE A 167 0.37 -8.16 -5.54
C ILE A 167 1.37 -9.09 -4.83
N PRO A 168 1.99 -8.65 -3.71
CA PRO A 168 2.87 -9.52 -2.94
C PRO A 168 2.04 -10.55 -2.16
N VAL A 169 2.42 -11.81 -2.29
CA VAL A 169 1.81 -12.98 -1.64
C VAL A 169 2.62 -13.40 -0.43
N GLU A 170 3.94 -13.23 -0.48
CA GLU A 170 4.86 -13.56 0.61
C GLU A 170 6.04 -12.59 0.57
N ILE A 171 6.44 -12.08 1.74
CA ILE A 171 7.61 -11.23 1.92
C ILE A 171 8.37 -11.75 3.12
N ASP A 172 9.58 -12.26 2.89
CA ASP A 172 10.48 -12.78 3.93
C ASP A 172 9.80 -13.81 4.86
N GLY A 173 8.96 -14.66 4.28
CA GLY A 173 8.20 -15.70 5.01
C GLY A 173 6.90 -15.24 5.65
N ILE A 174 6.48 -13.99 5.45
CA ILE A 174 5.24 -13.43 5.99
C ILE A 174 4.23 -13.26 4.86
N GLU A 175 2.97 -13.62 5.12
CA GLU A 175 1.84 -13.20 4.28
C GLU A 175 1.54 -11.71 4.58
N PRO A 176 1.91 -10.77 3.69
CA PRO A 176 1.92 -9.34 4.01
C PRO A 176 0.51 -8.78 4.20
N PHE A 177 -0.45 -9.31 3.45
CA PHE A 177 -1.82 -8.80 3.38
C PHE A 177 -2.81 -9.94 3.62
N PRO A 178 -3.15 -10.24 4.88
CA PRO A 178 -4.08 -11.33 5.22
C PRO A 178 -5.51 -11.09 4.72
N ARG A 179 -5.79 -9.88 4.20
CA ARG A 179 -6.98 -9.55 3.43
C ARG A 179 -6.57 -8.96 2.10
N LYS A 180 -7.28 -9.34 1.04
CA LYS A 180 -7.12 -8.68 -0.25
C LYS A 180 -7.62 -7.25 -0.15
N ARG A 181 -7.06 -6.40 -1.00
CA ARG A 181 -7.36 -4.97 -1.04
C ARG A 181 -8.85 -4.71 -1.29
N ASP A 182 -9.43 -5.37 -2.30
CA ASP A 182 -10.83 -5.20 -2.68
C ASP A 182 -11.80 -5.68 -1.60
N GLU A 183 -11.45 -6.77 -0.90
CA GLU A 183 -12.25 -7.31 0.21
C GLU A 183 -12.27 -6.33 1.38
N LEU A 184 -11.09 -5.80 1.78
CA LEU A 184 -10.99 -4.77 2.80
C LEU A 184 -11.80 -3.52 2.40
N LEU A 185 -11.67 -3.06 1.16
CA LEU A 185 -12.40 -1.90 0.67
C LEU A 185 -13.91 -2.10 0.76
N GLN A 186 -14.41 -3.26 0.32
CA GLN A 186 -15.84 -3.57 0.38
C GLN A 186 -16.36 -3.55 1.83
N GLU A 187 -15.61 -4.13 2.77
CA GLU A 187 -15.94 -4.09 4.21
C GLU A 187 -16.00 -2.65 4.72
N LEU A 188 -14.99 -1.83 4.41
CA LEU A 188 -14.93 -0.44 4.87
C LEU A 188 -16.04 0.43 4.25
N LEU A 189 -16.27 0.32 2.94
CA LEU A 189 -17.33 1.05 2.23
C LEU A 189 -18.73 0.69 2.75
N ALA A 190 -18.98 -0.58 3.06
CA ALA A 190 -20.24 -1.01 3.66
C ALA A 190 -20.52 -0.31 5.00
N THR A 191 -19.47 -0.05 5.78
CA THR A 191 -19.58 0.69 7.05
C THR A 191 -19.57 2.21 6.88
N TRP A 192 -19.14 2.76 5.74
CA TRP A 192 -19.08 4.22 5.54
C TRP A 192 -20.36 4.84 4.98
N LYS A 193 -21.15 4.11 4.18
CA LYS A 193 -22.38 4.65 3.59
C LYS A 193 -23.48 4.83 4.65
N ALA A 194 -24.19 5.95 4.58
CA ALA A 194 -25.41 6.17 5.36
C ALA A 194 -26.53 5.22 4.87
N PRO A 195 -27.42 4.73 5.75
CA PRO A 195 -28.59 3.97 5.33
C PRO A 195 -29.48 4.84 4.43
N GLU A 196 -29.98 4.24 3.34
CA GLU A 196 -30.80 4.92 2.33
C GLU A 196 -32.24 5.19 2.82
N ASP A 197 -32.73 4.45 3.82
CA ASP A 197 -34.10 4.57 4.34
C ASP A 197 -34.16 5.43 5.61
N ALA A 198 -34.25 6.75 5.42
CA ALA A 198 -34.32 7.75 6.49
C ALA A 198 -35.70 8.43 6.60
N SER A 199 -36.80 7.69 6.46
CA SER A 199 -38.14 8.30 6.49
C SER A 199 -38.67 8.65 7.89
N GLU A 200 -38.00 8.25 8.98
CA GLU A 200 -38.42 8.55 10.38
C GLU A 200 -37.25 8.71 11.38
N THR A 201 -36.11 9.32 11.02
CA THR A 201 -34.93 9.44 11.92
C THR A 201 -34.72 10.85 12.46
N THR A 202 -34.47 11.00 13.77
CA THR A 202 -34.09 12.30 14.36
C THR A 202 -32.62 12.65 14.06
N PRO A 203 -32.19 13.92 14.17
CA PRO A 203 -30.78 14.28 14.03
C PRO A 203 -29.86 13.51 14.98
N MET A 204 -30.31 13.20 16.20
CA MET A 204 -29.55 12.41 17.16
C MET A 204 -29.41 10.95 16.70
N ASP A 205 -30.45 10.37 16.11
CA ASP A 205 -30.37 8.99 15.57
C ASP A 205 -29.38 8.91 14.41
N LEU A 206 -29.31 9.95 13.57
CA LEU A 206 -28.30 10.05 12.51
C LEU A 206 -26.88 10.14 13.08
N GLU A 207 -26.65 10.95 14.14
CA GLU A 207 -25.34 11.02 14.82
C GLU A 207 -24.97 9.67 15.46
N ARG A 208 -25.91 9.01 16.14
CA ARG A 208 -25.71 7.68 16.76
C ARG A 208 -25.38 6.63 15.71
N ALA A 209 -26.11 6.61 14.59
CA ALA A 209 -25.88 5.69 13.50
C ALA A 209 -24.52 5.92 12.82
N ALA A 210 -24.10 7.19 12.67
CA ALA A 210 -22.77 7.52 12.15
C ALA A 210 -21.65 7.07 13.11
N ALA A 211 -21.85 7.18 14.43
CA ALA A 211 -20.89 6.72 15.42
C ALA A 211 -20.78 5.20 15.49
N LEU A 212 -21.93 4.49 15.45
CA LEU A 212 -21.96 3.04 15.33
C LEU A 212 -21.17 2.59 14.10
N ARG A 213 -21.44 3.19 12.94
CA ARG A 213 -20.73 2.90 11.69
C ARG A 213 -19.24 3.11 11.81
N ARG A 214 -18.80 4.23 12.39
CA ARG A 214 -17.38 4.51 12.59
C ARG A 214 -16.71 3.45 13.49
N LEU A 215 -17.38 3.03 14.56
CA LEU A 215 -16.91 1.94 15.42
C LEU A 215 -16.86 0.60 14.67
N GLN A 216 -17.87 0.30 13.86
CA GLN A 216 -17.88 -0.88 12.98
C GLN A 216 -16.70 -0.85 12.00
N THR A 217 -16.37 0.30 11.41
CA THR A 217 -15.22 0.46 10.51
C THR A 217 -13.91 0.09 11.21
N TYR A 218 -13.66 0.60 12.42
CA TYR A 218 -12.46 0.26 13.19
C TYR A 218 -12.39 -1.22 13.55
N ARG A 219 -13.52 -1.81 13.91
CA ARG A 219 -13.61 -3.23 14.24
C ARG A 219 -13.39 -4.10 13.01
N ALA A 220 -13.98 -3.74 11.88
CA ALA A 220 -13.73 -4.37 10.58
C ALA A 220 -12.24 -4.28 10.24
N LEU A 221 -11.63 -3.08 10.32
CA LEU A 221 -10.19 -2.89 10.11
C LEU A 221 -9.36 -3.82 11.01
N CYS A 222 -9.71 -4.00 12.29
CA CYS A 222 -9.00 -4.91 13.19
C CYS A 222 -9.44 -6.39 13.12
N ARG A 223 -10.21 -6.79 12.09
CA ARG A 223 -10.72 -8.16 11.88
C ARG A 223 -11.59 -8.69 13.03
N LEU A 224 -12.23 -7.79 13.75
CA LEU A 224 -13.20 -8.08 14.80
C LEU A 224 -14.60 -8.17 14.20
N ARG A 225 -15.53 -8.80 14.92
CA ARG A 225 -16.95 -8.80 14.56
C ARG A 225 -17.49 -7.37 14.63
N TYR A 226 -18.23 -6.97 13.61
CA TYR A 226 -18.75 -5.61 13.45
C TYR A 226 -20.17 -5.57 12.87
N ASP A 227 -20.52 -6.57 12.06
CA ASP A 227 -21.78 -6.72 11.33
C ASP A 227 -22.99 -6.96 12.25
N ASP A 228 -22.76 -7.52 13.43
CA ASP A 228 -23.77 -7.74 14.48
C ASP A 228 -23.70 -6.73 15.65
N LEU A 229 -22.93 -5.64 15.49
CA LEU A 229 -22.83 -4.56 16.48
C LEU A 229 -24.06 -3.65 16.41
N GLU A 230 -24.78 -3.50 17.52
CA GLU A 230 -26.07 -2.80 17.55
C GLU A 230 -26.17 -1.76 18.68
N LEU A 231 -27.04 -0.76 18.46
CA LEU A 231 -27.40 0.22 19.48
C LEU A 231 -28.50 -0.33 20.39
N VAL A 232 -28.34 -0.15 21.70
CA VAL A 232 -29.36 -0.45 22.70
C VAL A 232 -30.03 0.87 23.10
N PRO A 233 -31.34 1.05 22.85
CA PRO A 233 -32.05 2.30 23.16
C PRO A 233 -31.88 2.74 24.62
N GLU A 234 -31.98 1.82 25.57
CA GLU A 234 -31.82 2.13 27.00
C GLU A 234 -30.40 2.61 27.32
N TRP A 235 -29.38 2.12 26.60
CA TRP A 235 -28.00 2.57 26.78
C TRP A 235 -27.74 3.92 26.11
N ASN A 236 -28.46 4.24 25.03
CA ASN A 236 -28.45 5.59 24.46
C ASN A 236 -28.95 6.62 25.48
N ASP A 237 -30.06 6.31 26.18
CA ASP A 237 -30.62 7.19 27.22
C ASP A 237 -29.63 7.38 28.39
N LEU A 238 -28.96 6.31 28.82
CA LEU A 238 -27.95 6.38 29.88
C LEU A 238 -26.73 7.21 29.44
N CYS A 239 -26.27 7.04 28.21
CA CYS A 239 -25.15 7.83 27.66
C CYS A 239 -25.51 9.31 27.49
N GLU A 240 -26.76 9.61 27.12
CA GLU A 240 -27.25 10.98 26.98
C GLU A 240 -27.37 11.64 28.35
N ALA A 241 -27.94 10.96 29.33
CA ALA A 241 -27.98 11.42 30.72
C ALA A 241 -26.56 11.68 31.29
N ALA A 242 -25.60 10.80 31.00
CA ALA A 242 -24.21 10.99 31.41
C ALA A 242 -23.59 12.25 30.81
N SER A 243 -23.89 12.50 29.53
CA SER A 243 -23.45 13.70 28.82
C SER A 243 -24.09 14.97 29.41
N ILE A 244 -25.38 14.93 29.75
CA ILE A 244 -26.09 16.03 30.41
C ILE A 244 -25.45 16.36 31.77
N VAL A 245 -25.14 15.35 32.58
CA VAL A 245 -24.50 15.54 33.89
C VAL A 245 -23.08 16.07 33.75
N CYS A 246 -22.26 15.52 32.86
CA CYS A 246 -20.90 16.03 32.62
C CYS A 246 -20.93 17.48 32.13
N ARG A 247 -21.91 17.83 31.30
CA ARG A 247 -22.13 19.20 30.85
C ARG A 247 -22.49 20.13 32.01
N ALA A 248 -23.40 19.73 32.89
CA ALA A 248 -23.77 20.52 34.06
C ALA A 248 -22.57 20.75 35.01
N LEU A 249 -21.68 19.77 35.12
CA LEU A 249 -20.42 19.87 35.88
C LEU A 249 -19.30 20.63 35.12
N GLY A 250 -19.46 20.88 33.82
CA GLY A 250 -18.45 21.51 32.97
C GLY A 250 -17.20 20.65 32.71
N ARG A 251 -17.23 19.35 33.01
CA ARG A 251 -16.10 18.43 32.86
C ARG A 251 -16.56 16.98 32.66
N ILE A 252 -15.70 16.19 32.01
CA ILE A 252 -15.87 14.74 31.95
C ILE A 252 -15.53 14.11 33.30
N THR A 253 -16.34 13.15 33.76
CA THR A 253 -16.01 12.31 34.92
C THR A 253 -16.79 11.01 34.91
N HIS A 254 -16.16 9.91 35.37
CA HIS A 254 -16.81 8.61 35.54
C HIS A 254 -17.52 8.45 36.90
N THR A 255 -17.34 9.41 37.81
CA THR A 255 -17.94 9.42 39.15
C THR A 255 -18.55 10.79 39.43
N PRO A 256 -19.59 11.18 38.67
CA PRO A 256 -20.16 12.50 38.80
C PRO A 256 -20.81 12.68 40.18
N GLU A 257 -20.51 13.80 40.82
CA GLU A 257 -21.26 14.37 41.92
C GLU A 257 -22.59 14.97 41.44
N ASP A 258 -23.55 15.14 42.35
CA ASP A 258 -24.83 15.78 42.04
C ASP A 258 -24.64 17.27 41.74
N PRO A 259 -24.92 17.73 40.50
CA PRO A 259 -24.76 19.14 40.15
C PRO A 259 -25.85 20.05 40.74
N GLY A 260 -26.92 19.50 41.34
CA GLY A 260 -28.07 20.24 41.90
C GLY A 260 -28.93 20.99 40.88
N THR A 261 -28.54 20.97 39.61
CA THR A 261 -29.17 21.68 38.48
C THR A 261 -29.76 20.74 37.44
N VAL A 262 -29.61 19.43 37.64
CA VAL A 262 -30.12 18.36 36.76
C VAL A 262 -31.22 17.61 37.52
N GLU A 263 -32.31 17.28 36.82
CA GLU A 263 -33.41 16.51 37.40
C GLU A 263 -32.92 15.20 38.05
N PRO A 264 -33.42 14.81 39.23
CA PRO A 264 -32.88 13.66 39.98
C PRO A 264 -32.83 12.35 39.18
N GLU A 265 -33.84 12.07 38.35
CA GLU A 265 -33.87 10.86 37.52
C GLU A 265 -32.77 10.88 36.44
N ILE A 266 -32.53 12.02 35.81
CA ILE A 266 -31.47 12.19 34.81
C ILE A 266 -30.11 12.07 35.49
N TYR A 267 -29.94 12.64 36.68
CA TYR A 267 -28.70 12.48 37.45
C TYR A 267 -28.41 11.00 37.77
N GLN A 268 -29.39 10.25 38.27
CA GLN A 268 -29.21 8.81 38.56
C GLN A 268 -28.84 8.00 37.30
N LYS A 269 -29.52 8.25 36.18
CA LYS A 269 -29.16 7.64 34.89
C LYS A 269 -27.75 8.06 34.45
N GLY A 270 -27.39 9.32 34.64
CA GLY A 270 -26.09 9.87 34.26
C GLY A 270 -24.93 9.28 35.06
N VAL A 271 -25.11 8.99 36.35
CA VAL A 271 -24.12 8.25 37.16
C VAL A 271 -23.86 6.86 36.58
N ILE A 272 -24.93 6.15 36.18
CA ILE A 272 -24.81 4.82 35.57
C ILE A 272 -24.12 4.92 34.20
N GLY A 273 -24.57 5.84 33.34
CA GLY A 273 -23.98 6.01 32.01
C GLY A 273 -22.51 6.41 32.07
N ALA A 274 -22.14 7.35 32.94
CA ALA A 274 -20.78 7.85 33.07
C ALA A 274 -19.80 6.76 33.50
N LYS A 275 -20.21 5.90 34.44
CA LYS A 275 -19.39 4.78 34.93
C LYS A 275 -19.12 3.71 33.87
N ASN A 276 -20.04 3.52 32.93
CA ASN A 276 -20.01 2.40 31.97
C ASN A 276 -19.61 2.80 30.55
N SER A 277 -19.23 4.07 30.34
CA SER A 277 -18.99 4.62 29.01
C SER A 277 -17.56 5.14 28.85
N ASN A 278 -17.06 5.10 27.62
CA ASN A 278 -16.02 6.03 27.19
C ASN A 278 -16.65 7.43 27.11
N LEU A 279 -15.97 8.46 27.56
CA LEU A 279 -16.49 9.83 27.63
C LEU A 279 -15.60 10.76 26.81
N SER A 280 -16.21 11.70 26.07
CA SER A 280 -15.49 12.68 25.25
C SER A 280 -16.09 14.08 25.38
N MET A 281 -15.33 15.08 24.95
CA MET A 281 -15.72 16.48 24.95
C MET A 281 -15.16 17.19 23.71
N GLY A 282 -15.95 18.07 23.11
CA GLY A 282 -15.55 18.98 22.03
C GLY A 282 -15.75 18.45 20.62
N VAL A 283 -16.30 17.24 20.45
CA VAL A 283 -16.50 16.60 19.14
C VAL A 283 -17.87 15.90 19.06
N GLY A 284 -18.39 15.72 17.85
CA GLY A 284 -19.63 14.95 17.62
C GLY A 284 -19.43 13.44 17.84
N LEU A 285 -20.52 12.67 17.87
CA LEU A 285 -20.49 11.25 18.26
C LEU A 285 -19.51 10.41 17.42
N ALA A 286 -19.58 10.51 16.09
CA ALA A 286 -18.68 9.75 15.22
C ALA A 286 -17.19 10.10 15.43
N ARG A 287 -16.88 11.39 15.56
CA ARG A 287 -15.51 11.85 15.81
C ARG A 287 -15.02 11.52 17.22
N SER A 288 -15.92 11.34 18.18
CA SER A 288 -15.56 10.84 19.51
C SER A 288 -15.00 9.42 19.44
N VAL A 289 -15.48 8.58 18.51
CA VAL A 289 -14.91 7.25 18.24
C VAL A 289 -13.46 7.36 17.74
N ASP A 290 -13.16 8.31 16.86
CA ASP A 290 -11.77 8.58 16.43
C ASP A 290 -10.87 8.97 17.61
N SER A 291 -11.38 9.81 18.51
CA SER A 291 -10.67 10.20 19.72
C SER A 291 -10.44 9.02 20.66
N TYR A 292 -11.43 8.14 20.83
CA TYR A 292 -11.29 6.90 21.59
C TYR A 292 -10.31 5.93 20.94
N MET A 293 -10.17 5.95 19.62
CA MET A 293 -9.24 5.08 18.91
C MET A 293 -7.81 5.64 18.89
N ASP A 294 -7.61 6.95 18.86
CA ASP A 294 -6.28 7.53 19.02
C ASP A 294 -5.77 7.30 20.45
N ASP A 295 -6.44 7.80 21.48
CA ASP A 295 -6.19 7.48 22.91
C ASP A 295 -4.71 7.52 23.37
N SER A 296 -3.92 8.31 22.65
CA SER A 296 -2.46 8.30 22.70
C SER A 296 -1.91 9.59 23.30
N ASP A 297 -2.75 10.46 23.85
CA ASP A 297 -2.24 11.60 24.60
C ASP A 297 -1.50 11.15 25.87
N GLN A 298 -0.78 12.11 26.47
CA GLN A 298 0.09 11.85 27.63
C GLN A 298 -0.61 11.18 28.81
N SER A 299 -1.92 11.43 28.99
CA SER A 299 -2.68 10.87 30.11
C SER A 299 -3.18 9.44 29.85
N ASN A 300 -3.29 9.04 28.57
CA ASN A 300 -3.91 7.78 28.17
C ASN A 300 -2.94 6.75 27.58
N ILE A 301 -1.80 7.17 27.04
CA ILE A 301 -0.88 6.30 26.28
C ILE A 301 -0.42 5.06 27.07
N ALA A 302 -0.29 5.14 28.39
CA ALA A 302 0.13 4.01 29.22
C ALA A 302 -0.90 2.86 29.28
N ARG A 303 -2.13 3.10 28.81
CA ARG A 303 -3.23 2.12 28.88
C ARG A 303 -3.99 1.92 27.58
N VAL A 304 -4.11 2.97 26.76
CA VAL A 304 -5.01 3.06 25.59
C VAL A 304 -6.38 2.43 25.89
N GLY A 305 -6.95 2.83 27.02
CA GLY A 305 -8.14 2.19 27.58
C GLY A 305 -9.40 2.37 26.74
N HIS A 306 -9.64 3.57 26.22
CA HIS A 306 -10.78 3.85 25.36
C HIS A 306 -10.71 3.02 24.07
N ARG A 307 -9.51 2.91 23.48
CA ARG A 307 -9.27 2.09 22.28
C ARG A 307 -9.55 0.62 22.54
N ARG A 308 -9.06 0.11 23.67
CA ARG A 308 -9.26 -1.29 24.09
C ARG A 308 -10.73 -1.62 24.31
N TRP A 309 -11.54 -0.67 24.79
CA TRP A 309 -12.99 -0.84 24.86
C TRP A 309 -13.65 -0.89 23.48
N CYS A 310 -13.28 0.03 22.56
CA CYS A 310 -13.78 0.02 21.18
C CYS A 310 -13.46 -1.31 20.46
N LEU A 311 -12.25 -1.81 20.68
CA LEU A 311 -11.74 -3.05 20.09
C LEU A 311 -11.93 -4.28 20.97
N ASN A 312 -12.81 -4.22 21.98
CA ASN A 312 -13.11 -5.39 22.80
C ASN A 312 -13.72 -6.51 21.92
N PRO A 313 -13.09 -7.70 21.82
CA PRO A 313 -13.55 -8.78 20.95
C PRO A 313 -14.97 -9.28 21.25
N THR A 314 -15.45 -9.13 22.47
CA THR A 314 -16.79 -9.57 22.90
C THR A 314 -17.82 -8.44 22.90
N LEU A 315 -17.46 -7.24 22.46
CA LEU A 315 -18.41 -6.15 22.27
C LEU A 315 -19.38 -6.49 21.13
N LYS A 316 -20.67 -6.49 21.42
CA LYS A 316 -21.76 -6.66 20.46
C LYS A 316 -22.81 -5.57 20.58
N ARG A 317 -22.96 -4.98 21.75
CA ARG A 317 -23.95 -3.95 22.00
C ARG A 317 -23.27 -2.69 22.51
N THR A 318 -23.79 -1.54 22.12
CA THR A 318 -23.32 -0.25 22.61
C THR A 318 -24.48 0.74 22.64
N GLY A 319 -24.21 1.96 23.07
CA GLY A 319 -25.14 3.07 23.06
C GLY A 319 -24.34 4.36 22.98
N PHE A 320 -24.92 5.38 22.37
CA PHE A 320 -24.30 6.70 22.28
C PHE A 320 -25.28 7.78 22.73
N GLY A 321 -24.73 8.80 23.39
CA GLY A 321 -25.49 9.97 23.81
C GLY A 321 -24.61 11.20 23.85
N LYS A 322 -25.24 12.36 23.73
CA LYS A 322 -24.56 13.65 23.60
C LYS A 322 -25.38 14.75 24.25
N ALA A 323 -24.70 15.71 24.86
CA ALA A 323 -25.28 16.97 25.31
C ALA A 323 -24.28 18.10 25.03
N ASP A 324 -24.63 18.96 24.07
CA ASP A 324 -23.75 20.02 23.55
C ASP A 324 -22.37 19.47 23.14
N ALA A 325 -21.32 19.84 23.87
CA ALA A 325 -19.95 19.40 23.61
C ALA A 325 -19.61 18.03 24.23
N PHE A 326 -20.43 17.48 25.11
CA PHE A 326 -20.12 16.26 25.86
C PHE A 326 -20.76 15.04 25.21
N SER A 327 -20.04 13.92 25.18
CA SER A 327 -20.58 12.67 24.66
C SER A 327 -20.11 11.45 25.45
N ALA A 328 -20.88 10.37 25.31
CA ALA A 328 -20.62 9.08 25.92
C ALA A 328 -20.88 7.94 24.92
N MET A 329 -20.07 6.89 25.00
CA MET A 329 -20.26 5.61 24.32
C MET A 329 -20.24 4.47 25.34
N TRP A 330 -21.35 3.74 25.46
CA TRP A 330 -21.43 2.57 26.33
C TRP A 330 -20.37 1.53 25.93
N SER A 331 -19.50 1.19 26.88
CA SER A 331 -18.32 0.36 26.64
C SER A 331 -18.35 -0.97 27.40
N MET A 332 -19.18 -1.04 28.45
CA MET A 332 -19.31 -2.22 29.30
C MET A 332 -20.28 -3.24 28.70
N ASP A 333 -19.83 -3.93 27.65
CA ASP A 333 -20.53 -5.07 27.09
C ASP A 333 -19.56 -6.19 26.72
N SER A 334 -20.00 -7.42 26.97
CA SER A 334 -19.29 -8.66 26.64
C SER A 334 -20.24 -9.75 26.16
N SER A 335 -21.40 -9.35 25.62
CA SER A 335 -22.46 -10.28 25.18
C SER A 335 -22.20 -10.90 23.80
N GLY A 336 -21.21 -10.37 23.07
CA GLY A 336 -20.78 -10.87 21.79
C GLY A 336 -20.00 -12.17 21.86
N LYS A 337 -19.96 -12.86 20.72
CA LYS A 337 -19.00 -13.94 20.51
C LYS A 337 -17.62 -13.30 20.34
N GLY A 338 -16.60 -13.80 21.03
CA GLY A 338 -15.23 -13.29 20.91
C GLY A 338 -14.67 -13.38 19.48
N ALA A 339 -13.45 -12.88 19.29
CA ALA A 339 -12.76 -12.97 18.01
C ALA A 339 -12.48 -14.42 17.62
N ARG A 340 -12.78 -14.78 16.36
CA ARG A 340 -12.51 -16.10 15.81
C ARG A 340 -11.18 -16.06 15.05
N LYS A 341 -10.26 -16.99 15.34
CA LYS A 341 -8.95 -17.13 14.64
C LYS A 341 -8.05 -15.88 14.75
N LEU A 342 -8.11 -15.17 15.87
CA LEU A 342 -7.13 -14.15 16.21
C LEU A 342 -6.38 -14.60 17.46
N ASP A 343 -5.07 -14.40 17.47
CA ASP A 343 -4.22 -14.62 18.65
C ASP A 343 -4.04 -13.32 19.45
N ALA A 344 -4.20 -12.17 18.78
CA ALA A 344 -4.14 -10.84 19.36
C ALA A 344 -5.02 -9.86 18.58
N VAL A 345 -5.47 -8.79 19.24
CA VAL A 345 -5.98 -7.59 18.59
C VAL A 345 -4.81 -6.65 18.34
N LEU A 346 -4.58 -6.33 17.07
CA LEU A 346 -3.49 -5.47 16.62
C LEU A 346 -4.06 -4.16 16.08
N TYR A 347 -3.49 -3.04 16.52
CA TYR A 347 -3.80 -1.72 15.97
C TYR A 347 -2.51 -0.89 15.88
N PRO A 348 -2.08 -0.49 14.67
CA PRO A 348 -2.68 -0.82 13.38
C PRO A 348 -2.61 -2.34 13.09
N PRO A 349 -3.59 -2.91 12.38
CA PRO A 349 -3.59 -4.33 12.03
C PRO A 349 -2.59 -4.65 10.90
N PRO A 350 -2.24 -5.92 10.70
CA PRO A 350 -1.44 -6.35 9.55
C PRO A 350 -2.15 -6.04 8.23
N GLY A 351 -1.39 -5.51 7.28
CA GLY A 351 -1.80 -5.21 5.92
C GLY A 351 -2.09 -3.72 5.67
N TYR A 352 -3.12 -3.44 4.88
CA TYR A 352 -3.47 -2.07 4.49
C TYR A 352 -4.24 -1.32 5.58
N VAL A 353 -3.84 -0.07 5.83
CA VAL A 353 -4.43 0.80 6.84
C VAL A 353 -4.73 2.17 6.24
N PRO A 354 -6.00 2.63 6.22
CA PRO A 354 -6.33 3.98 5.80
C PRO A 354 -5.66 5.02 6.69
N VAL A 355 -5.03 6.04 6.09
CA VAL A 355 -4.35 7.12 6.82
C VAL A 355 -5.30 7.91 7.73
N GLU A 356 -6.59 7.98 7.36
CA GLU A 356 -7.67 8.63 8.11
C GLU A 356 -8.07 7.87 9.37
N MET A 357 -7.59 6.64 9.52
CA MET A 357 -7.88 5.75 10.64
C MET A 357 -6.68 5.54 11.55
N PHE A 358 -5.55 6.18 11.31
CA PHE A 358 -4.37 6.09 12.16
C PHE A 358 -3.63 7.42 12.22
N ALA A 359 -3.69 8.12 13.35
CA ALA A 359 -3.01 9.41 13.48
C ALA A 359 -1.49 9.22 13.53
N ARG A 360 -0.73 10.21 13.06
CA ARG A 360 0.74 10.22 13.16
C ARG A 360 1.24 10.08 14.60
N SER A 361 0.49 10.64 15.55
CA SER A 361 0.77 10.57 17.00
C SER A 361 0.25 9.29 17.67
N ALA A 362 -0.52 8.45 16.96
CA ALA A 362 -1.13 7.28 17.56
C ALA A 362 -0.06 6.24 17.94
N ALA A 363 -0.23 5.64 19.12
CA ALA A 363 0.57 4.51 19.56
C ALA A 363 0.11 3.21 18.87
N TRP A 364 1.05 2.32 18.57
CA TRP A 364 0.76 0.91 18.32
C TRP A 364 0.22 0.27 19.59
N SER A 365 -0.69 -0.69 19.44
CA SER A 365 -1.17 -1.53 20.53
C SER A 365 -1.37 -2.97 20.09
N ILE A 366 -0.85 -3.90 20.89
CA ILE A 366 -0.98 -5.33 20.73
C ILE A 366 -1.62 -5.91 21.99
N VAL A 367 -2.81 -6.49 21.83
CA VAL A 367 -3.59 -7.08 22.91
C VAL A 367 -3.69 -8.59 22.67
N PRO A 368 -2.82 -9.42 23.27
CA PRO A 368 -2.95 -10.86 23.19
C PRO A 368 -4.30 -11.33 23.76
N LEU A 369 -4.94 -12.27 23.07
CA LEU A 369 -6.22 -12.85 23.48
C LEU A 369 -6.05 -14.02 24.45
N SER A 370 -4.81 -14.46 24.66
CA SER A 370 -4.44 -15.49 25.65
C SER A 370 -3.04 -15.24 26.19
N GLY A 371 -2.76 -15.76 27.38
CA GLY A 371 -1.45 -15.61 28.03
C GLY A 371 -1.23 -14.26 28.70
N SER A 372 0.02 -14.00 29.07
CA SER A 372 0.47 -12.78 29.72
C SER A 372 1.57 -12.10 28.90
N LEU A 373 1.78 -10.81 29.13
CA LEU A 373 2.92 -10.08 28.58
C LEU A 373 4.07 -10.06 29.59
N PRO A 374 5.33 -10.18 29.13
CA PRO A 374 6.48 -9.98 30.00
C PRO A 374 6.60 -8.50 30.42
N LYS A 375 7.51 -8.22 31.36
CA LYS A 375 7.85 -6.85 31.73
C LYS A 375 8.47 -6.11 30.54
N GLU A 376 8.25 -4.81 30.45
CA GLU A 376 8.78 -3.92 29.40
C GLU A 376 10.28 -4.12 29.13
N SER A 377 11.09 -4.32 30.17
CA SER A 377 12.55 -4.52 30.06
C SER A 377 12.97 -5.78 29.29
N LYS A 378 12.03 -6.69 28.99
CA LYS A 378 12.26 -7.94 28.27
C LYS A 378 11.64 -7.94 26.86
N ILE A 379 11.17 -6.78 26.40
CA ILE A 379 10.50 -6.61 25.11
C ILE A 379 11.39 -5.77 24.21
N HIS A 380 11.65 -6.28 23.02
CA HIS A 380 12.39 -5.60 21.97
C HIS A 380 11.48 -5.37 20.78
N ILE A 381 11.42 -4.12 20.33
CA ILE A 381 10.56 -3.70 19.23
C ILE A 381 11.44 -3.13 18.12
N THR A 382 11.26 -3.66 16.93
CA THR A 382 11.84 -3.14 15.70
C THR A 382 10.72 -2.69 14.79
N LEU A 383 10.66 -1.39 14.50
CA LEU A 383 9.76 -0.83 13.49
C LEU A 383 10.60 -0.34 12.31
N GLN A 384 10.74 -1.18 11.29
CA GLN A 384 11.60 -0.91 10.14
C GLN A 384 10.79 -0.21 9.02
N PRO A 385 11.13 1.03 8.61
CA PRO A 385 10.57 1.62 7.40
C PRO A 385 10.96 0.78 6.19
N LEU A 386 10.03 0.64 5.25
CA LEU A 386 10.22 -0.10 4.01
C LEU A 386 9.92 0.78 2.79
N GLY A 387 10.77 0.68 1.78
CA GLY A 387 10.65 1.42 0.54
C GLY A 387 9.98 0.63 -0.58
N GLU A 388 10.50 0.81 -1.79
CA GLU A 388 10.09 0.07 -2.98
C GLU A 388 10.30 -1.43 -2.77
N PHE A 389 9.34 -2.23 -3.24
CA PHE A 389 9.32 -3.70 -3.07
C PHE A 389 9.49 -4.15 -1.61
N TYR A 390 9.07 -3.35 -0.63
CA TYR A 390 9.16 -3.69 0.80
C TYR A 390 10.60 -3.95 1.29
N LEU A 391 11.59 -3.35 0.62
CA LEU A 391 12.98 -3.43 1.07
C LEU A 391 13.22 -2.48 2.24
N PRO A 392 14.05 -2.85 3.24
CA PRO A 392 14.41 -1.95 4.32
C PRO A 392 14.95 -0.61 3.83
N GLU A 393 14.34 0.47 4.29
CA GLU A 393 14.76 1.84 4.00
C GLU A 393 15.25 2.50 5.29
N GLY A 394 16.52 2.92 5.30
CA GLY A 394 17.14 3.53 6.47
C GLY A 394 17.23 2.58 7.68
N GLN A 395 17.42 3.18 8.86
CA GLN A 395 17.49 2.46 10.14
C GLN A 395 16.07 2.26 10.72
N PRO A 396 15.85 1.23 11.56
CA PRO A 396 14.63 1.11 12.33
C PRO A 396 14.31 2.39 13.12
N LEU A 397 13.02 2.72 13.21
CA LEU A 397 12.56 3.86 13.99
C LEU A 397 12.85 3.63 15.47
N LYS A 398 13.27 4.69 16.16
CA LYS A 398 13.48 4.67 17.60
C LYS A 398 12.13 4.63 18.30
N VAL A 399 11.92 3.62 19.15
CA VAL A 399 10.77 3.55 20.05
C VAL A 399 11.00 4.50 21.22
N ASP A 400 10.18 5.54 21.34
CA ASP A 400 10.29 6.60 22.35
C ASP A 400 9.51 6.25 23.62
N THR A 401 8.39 5.55 23.46
CA THR A 401 7.52 5.12 24.54
C THR A 401 7.19 3.64 24.42
N LEU A 402 7.24 2.93 25.54
CA LEU A 402 6.89 1.51 25.66
C LEU A 402 6.16 1.30 26.98
N HIS A 403 4.99 0.67 26.92
CA HIS A 403 4.18 0.35 28.08
C HIS A 403 3.62 -1.07 28.01
N VAL A 404 3.57 -1.74 29.16
CA VAL A 404 2.79 -2.97 29.35
C VAL A 404 1.65 -2.70 30.34
N ALA A 405 0.45 -2.53 29.79
CA ALA A 405 -0.76 -2.33 30.57
C ALA A 405 -1.34 -3.67 31.04
N GLY A 406 -1.84 -3.69 32.28
CA GLY A 406 -2.55 -4.85 32.83
C GLY A 406 -3.92 -5.11 32.19
N SER A 407 -4.52 -6.20 32.62
CA SER A 407 -5.88 -6.62 32.23
C SER A 407 -6.98 -5.78 32.89
N GLY A 408 -8.24 -6.02 32.50
CA GLY A 408 -9.42 -5.37 33.09
C GLY A 408 -9.96 -4.16 32.31
N VAL A 409 -9.41 -3.90 31.13
CA VAL A 409 -9.88 -2.85 30.20
C VAL A 409 -10.00 -3.47 28.81
N GLY A 410 -11.22 -3.52 28.26
CA GLY A 410 -11.49 -4.22 27.01
C GLY A 410 -11.14 -5.71 27.11
N ALA A 411 -10.06 -6.12 26.43
CA ALA A 411 -9.49 -7.46 26.51
C ALA A 411 -8.02 -7.45 26.94
N GLY A 412 -7.60 -8.55 27.60
CA GLY A 412 -6.21 -8.93 27.87
C GLY A 412 -5.35 -7.87 28.57
N PRO A 413 -4.06 -8.16 28.84
CA PRO A 413 -3.04 -7.12 28.97
C PRO A 413 -2.76 -6.49 27.60
N ALA A 414 -2.09 -5.34 27.56
CA ALA A 414 -1.75 -4.66 26.29
C ALA A 414 -0.29 -4.22 26.25
N LEU A 415 0.39 -4.50 25.15
CA LEU A 415 1.68 -3.91 24.79
C LEU A 415 1.40 -2.66 23.96
N ILE A 416 1.93 -1.53 24.38
CA ILE A 416 1.66 -0.23 23.75
C ILE A 416 2.98 0.47 23.51
N PHE A 417 3.19 0.99 22.31
CA PHE A 417 4.42 1.70 22.01
C PHE A 417 4.23 2.76 20.93
N ARG A 418 5.11 3.74 20.94
CA ARG A 418 5.21 4.77 19.90
C ARG A 418 6.64 4.82 19.39
N SER A 419 6.81 5.34 18.19
CA SER A 419 8.13 5.62 17.64
C SER A 419 8.26 7.08 17.23
N ASP A 420 9.47 7.61 17.39
CA ASP A 420 9.85 8.92 16.89
C ASP A 420 9.86 8.92 15.36
N ASN A 421 9.47 10.04 14.75
CA ASN A 421 9.52 10.27 13.29
C ASN A 421 8.71 9.27 12.45
N LEU A 422 7.67 8.66 13.01
CA LEU A 422 6.69 7.93 12.22
C LEU A 422 6.08 8.86 11.15
N GLU A 423 5.98 8.35 9.93
CA GLU A 423 5.29 8.99 8.82
C GLU A 423 4.04 8.17 8.48
N VAL A 424 2.88 8.82 8.58
CA VAL A 424 1.62 8.22 8.16
C VAL A 424 1.18 8.95 6.90
N ALA A 425 1.48 8.35 5.77
CA ALA A 425 1.14 8.85 4.46
C ALA A 425 0.95 7.68 3.49
N PRO A 426 0.20 7.88 2.40
CA PRO A 426 -0.05 6.82 1.42
C PRO A 426 1.26 6.26 0.84
N GLY A 427 1.35 4.94 0.74
CA GLY A 427 2.55 4.21 0.31
C GLY A 427 3.64 4.06 1.37
N LYS A 428 3.49 4.64 2.57
CA LYS A 428 4.42 4.40 3.68
C LYS A 428 4.21 3.01 4.26
N ARG A 429 5.31 2.28 4.43
CA ARG A 429 5.30 0.87 4.83
C ARG A 429 6.23 0.65 6.01
N TYR A 430 5.81 -0.25 6.90
CA TYR A 430 6.58 -0.62 8.07
C TYR A 430 6.50 -2.12 8.32
N ARG A 431 7.64 -2.74 8.69
CA ARG A 431 7.65 -4.05 9.34
C ARG A 431 7.72 -3.86 10.84
N CYS A 432 6.73 -4.36 11.55
CA CYS A 432 6.69 -4.36 13.00
C CYS A 432 7.10 -5.73 13.51
N GLN A 433 8.21 -5.78 14.24
CA GLN A 433 8.69 -6.98 14.93
C GLN A 433 8.71 -6.72 16.43
N VAL A 434 8.10 -7.62 17.19
CA VAL A 434 8.16 -7.64 18.64
C VAL A 434 8.72 -8.98 19.07
N GLN A 435 9.81 -8.95 19.83
CA GLN A 435 10.50 -10.13 20.32
C GLN A 435 10.70 -10.04 21.83
N TYR A 436 10.50 -11.16 22.52
CA TYR A 436 10.80 -11.25 23.94
C TYR A 436 12.16 -11.88 24.20
N ASP A 437 12.77 -11.55 25.35
CA ASP A 437 14.01 -12.18 25.80
C ASP A 437 13.92 -13.71 25.78
N GLY A 438 14.85 -14.35 25.08
CA GLY A 438 14.94 -15.81 24.97
C GLY A 438 14.15 -16.42 23.81
N ASP A 439 13.29 -15.64 23.14
CA ASP A 439 12.62 -16.10 21.92
C ASP A 439 13.62 -16.26 20.77
N ARG A 440 13.48 -17.33 19.98
CA ARG A 440 14.32 -17.59 18.80
C ARG A 440 13.91 -16.78 17.56
N ALA A 441 12.68 -16.26 17.56
CA ALA A 441 12.09 -15.46 16.50
C ALA A 441 11.11 -14.45 17.11
N PRO A 442 10.72 -13.38 16.39
CA PRO A 442 9.76 -12.42 16.91
C PRO A 442 8.42 -13.09 17.25
N THR A 443 7.84 -12.74 18.41
CA THR A 443 6.50 -13.14 18.84
C THR A 443 5.42 -12.56 17.93
N TYR A 444 5.62 -11.32 17.47
CA TYR A 444 4.79 -10.68 16.44
C TYR A 444 5.70 -10.20 15.32
N ASP A 445 5.39 -10.56 14.08
CA ASP A 445 6.08 -10.10 12.88
C ASP A 445 5.07 -9.86 11.77
N TYR A 446 4.85 -8.59 11.42
CA TYR A 446 3.85 -8.23 10.43
C TYR A 446 4.16 -6.91 9.73
N LEU A 447 3.49 -6.72 8.60
CA LEU A 447 3.64 -5.55 7.74
C LEU A 447 2.42 -4.64 7.86
N VAL A 448 2.66 -3.35 7.77
CA VAL A 448 1.64 -2.29 7.70
C VAL A 448 1.95 -1.43 6.49
N GLU A 449 0.96 -1.21 5.62
CA GLU A 449 1.03 -0.24 4.53
C GLU A 449 -0.10 0.78 4.68
N PHE A 450 0.29 2.05 4.79
CA PHE A 450 -0.66 3.15 4.81
C PHE A 450 -1.14 3.46 3.40
N VAL A 451 -2.45 3.62 3.24
CA VAL A 451 -3.11 3.86 1.95
C VAL A 451 -4.14 4.98 2.10
N THR A 452 -4.51 5.64 1.01
CA THR A 452 -5.74 6.44 0.99
C THR A 452 -6.96 5.59 0.68
N GLU A 453 -8.16 6.08 1.04
CA GLU A 453 -9.42 5.45 0.66
C GLU A 453 -9.56 5.26 -0.89
N PRO A 454 -9.24 6.24 -1.76
CA PRO A 454 -9.34 6.06 -3.22
C PRO A 454 -8.29 5.10 -3.78
N GLU A 455 -7.11 5.01 -3.17
CA GLU A 455 -6.09 4.05 -3.59
C GLU A 455 -6.59 2.62 -3.44
N LEU A 456 -7.39 2.30 -2.41
CA LEU A 456 -8.02 0.99 -2.26
C LEU A 456 -8.98 0.64 -3.42
N ILE A 457 -9.50 1.64 -4.16
CA ILE A 457 -10.45 1.49 -5.28
C ILE A 457 -9.74 1.29 -6.63
N CYS A 458 -8.47 1.70 -6.74
CA CYS A 458 -7.74 1.67 -7.99
C CYS A 458 -6.46 0.83 -7.88
N ARG A 459 -6.49 -0.37 -8.47
CA ARG A 459 -5.45 -0.93 -9.37
C ARG A 459 -5.85 -2.31 -9.85
#